data_AF-A0A956FGM1-F1
#
_entry.id   AF-A0A956FGM1-F1
#
_cell.length_a   1.000
_cell.length_b   1.000
_cell.length_c   1.000
_cell.angle_alpha   90.00
_cell.angle_beta   90.00
_cell.angle_gamma   90.00
#
_symmetry.space_group_name_H-M   'P 1'
#
loop_
_entity.id
_entity.type
_entity.pdbx_description
1 polymer ?
#
loop_
_entity_poly.entity_id
_entity_poly.type
_entity_poly.pdbx_seq_one_letter_code
_entity_poly.pdbx_strand_id
1 'polypeptide(L)'
;MPHHRSRVLLAPLCALALGSCGDEPVSPPDDEPTPVAVGEDRDLELRYMRLDVEGFDNRLSLEDLRAMPRSILADVWLADLDVTQLLVNSLEQLRTLSDEEVAELTPAAQNMRRLLLMTPDNANLEGTSLEELISLSGSIGFPKAVALAELLDVGVTDDFIPPEIVARVMLRHVVGSHPNAQWRRGPVDSDHPDGLYPVAENSIPLTLIDVVTNFEDMAERFGPVGNHPGFVSAARGLTVVEEDFVMSTKVNANALPFKGADLTNVSVASVNSVGSQIETVHDYSDPEWMDIEGLVPDPRVSELTFTVVENDAFIAGGTTREPVGQGNSPAWDLPEWEFERLIVEMAKEVAANVSAHCVTFDLDTGAEAFRACVDEAGWVTMETFNNLGDPPRDQYLWDLILEIAQVRLHDGGLAEGAADVALSLRDVEVGVETDELIAQTRKNLEQNPEALREFASLITNSTEGDADFYYVRVGHEGLESEQGDWLFFVTEDDLRLDDDGRPVREYAYERPGFFADRGLDAKVSSLESVDGDVEHEKVRIQPGDVLYILDDEGQHYEIRVGDKPGRSWVSVDVTRLD
;
A
#
# COMPACT_ATOMS: atom_id res chain seq x y z
N MET A 1 37.46 48.24 45.69
CA MET A 1 37.12 49.59 45.18
C MET A 1 35.76 49.49 44.50
N PRO A 2 34.76 50.24 45.01
CA PRO A 2 33.41 50.30 44.47
C PRO A 2 33.27 51.45 43.48
N HIS A 3 32.29 51.39 42.58
CA HIS A 3 31.41 52.52 42.24
C HIS A 3 30.17 51.93 41.55
N HIS A 4 29.00 51.91 42.22
CA HIS A 4 28.00 52.99 42.27
C HIS A 4 27.22 53.08 40.95
N ARG A 5 25.88 53.06 40.89
CA ARG A 5 24.87 53.69 41.77
C ARG A 5 23.46 53.21 41.39
N SER A 6 22.62 52.95 42.42
CA SER A 6 21.34 53.64 42.74
C SER A 6 20.16 53.35 41.79
N ARG A 7 19.12 52.62 42.21
CA ARG A 7 18.04 52.88 43.20
C ARG A 7 16.73 53.30 42.49
N VAL A 8 15.76 52.39 42.56
CA VAL A 8 14.37 52.53 43.06
C VAL A 8 13.53 53.72 42.55
N LEU A 9 12.37 53.42 41.95
CA LEU A 9 11.05 53.91 42.40
C LEU A 9 9.86 53.21 41.69
N LEU A 10 8.86 52.87 42.51
CA LEU A 10 7.53 52.35 42.17
C LEU A 10 6.65 53.37 41.43
N ALA A 11 5.85 52.88 40.46
CA ALA A 11 4.40 53.05 40.13
C ALA A 11 3.69 54.44 40.28
N PRO A 12 2.44 54.70 39.76
CA PRO A 12 1.47 53.88 39.00
C PRO A 12 0.75 54.60 37.80
N LEU A 13 -0.16 53.85 37.15
CA LEU A 13 -1.36 54.22 36.37
C LEU A 13 -1.51 55.64 35.77
N CYS A 14 -1.80 55.69 34.46
CA CYS A 14 -2.88 56.54 33.93
C CYS A 14 -3.40 56.00 32.59
N ALA A 15 -4.68 55.63 32.57
CA ALA A 15 -5.44 55.33 31.38
C ALA A 15 -5.78 56.62 30.63
N LEU A 16 -5.59 56.64 29.30
CA LEU A 16 -6.23 57.59 28.39
C LEU A 16 -6.61 56.84 27.11
N ALA A 17 -7.91 56.78 26.87
CA ALA A 17 -8.52 56.26 25.65
C ALA A 17 -8.54 57.34 24.56
N LEU A 18 -7.98 57.00 23.40
CA LEU A 18 -8.26 57.55 22.05
C LEU A 18 -7.97 56.35 21.14
N GLY A 19 -8.92 55.70 20.47
CA GLY A 19 -9.71 56.25 19.38
C GLY A 19 -9.12 55.74 18.05
N SER A 20 -9.66 54.61 17.56
CA SER A 20 -9.79 54.25 16.14
C SER A 20 -8.63 54.58 15.17
N CYS A 21 -7.80 53.59 14.89
CA CYS A 21 -7.34 53.29 13.52
C CYS A 21 -7.49 51.79 13.33
N GLY A 22 -8.53 51.37 12.60
CA GLY A 22 -8.55 50.03 12.02
C GLY A 22 -7.50 50.01 10.93
N ASP A 23 -6.42 49.26 11.15
CA ASP A 23 -5.66 48.69 10.05
C ASP A 23 -6.51 47.51 9.55
N GLU A 24 -7.49 47.81 8.69
CA GLU A 24 -7.93 46.81 7.72
C GLU A 24 -6.70 46.52 6.85
N PRO A 25 -6.26 45.26 6.72
CA PRO A 25 -5.38 44.91 5.63
C PRO A 25 -6.11 45.31 4.35
N VAL A 26 -5.51 46.20 3.57
CA VAL A 26 -5.95 46.45 2.20
C VAL A 26 -5.66 45.16 1.45
N SER A 27 -6.60 44.21 1.50
CA SER A 27 -6.69 43.20 0.45
C SER A 27 -6.89 43.98 -0.85
N PRO A 28 -6.10 43.72 -1.90
CA PRO A 28 -6.52 44.14 -3.23
C PRO A 28 -7.94 43.61 -3.45
N PRO A 29 -8.84 44.38 -4.09
CA PRO A 29 -10.14 43.83 -4.44
C PRO A 29 -9.90 42.57 -5.28
N ASP A 30 -10.41 41.44 -4.79
CA ASP A 30 -10.76 40.30 -5.63
C ASP A 30 -11.90 40.77 -6.54
N ASP A 31 -11.57 41.56 -7.57
CA ASP A 31 -12.44 41.75 -8.70
C ASP A 31 -12.43 40.40 -9.43
N GLU A 32 -13.31 39.48 -9.03
CA GLU A 32 -13.57 38.28 -9.81
C GLU A 32 -13.85 38.73 -11.26
N PRO A 33 -13.03 38.27 -12.23
CA PRO A 33 -13.10 38.78 -13.58
C PRO A 33 -14.49 38.51 -14.17
N THR A 34 -15.17 39.56 -14.61
CA THR A 34 -16.57 39.46 -15.06
C THR A 34 -16.64 38.68 -16.37
N PRO A 35 -17.55 37.70 -16.49
CA PRO A 35 -17.76 36.96 -17.72
C PRO A 35 -18.01 37.87 -18.92
N VAL A 36 -17.48 37.48 -20.07
CA VAL A 36 -17.57 38.29 -21.30
C VAL A 36 -19.00 38.27 -21.84
N ALA A 37 -19.53 39.44 -22.22
CA ALA A 37 -20.85 39.52 -22.82
C ALA A 37 -20.84 39.06 -24.28
N VAL A 38 -21.98 38.58 -24.78
CA VAL A 38 -22.11 38.17 -26.19
C VAL A 38 -21.78 39.34 -27.12
N GLY A 39 -20.81 39.12 -28.03
CA GLY A 39 -20.30 40.10 -28.98
C GLY A 39 -19.30 41.10 -28.39
N GLU A 40 -18.91 40.96 -27.12
CA GLU A 40 -17.75 41.67 -26.56
C GLU A 40 -16.47 40.99 -27.03
N ASP A 41 -15.48 41.82 -27.37
CA ASP A 41 -14.17 41.43 -27.88
C ASP A 41 -13.12 41.88 -26.88
N ARG A 42 -12.15 41.02 -26.57
CA ARG A 42 -11.01 41.35 -25.71
C ARG A 42 -9.71 40.83 -26.33
N ASP A 43 -8.69 41.69 -26.28
CA ASP A 43 -7.36 41.38 -26.80
C ASP A 43 -6.54 40.70 -25.69
N LEU A 44 -5.92 39.56 -26.02
CA LEU A 44 -5.00 38.84 -25.15
C LEU A 44 -3.60 38.76 -25.79
N GLU A 45 -2.57 38.97 -24.97
CA GLU A 45 -1.18 38.74 -25.36
C GLU A 45 -0.67 37.48 -24.67
N LEU A 46 -0.51 36.40 -25.44
CA LEU A 46 0.00 35.13 -24.95
C LEU A 46 1.50 35.04 -25.23
N ARG A 47 2.26 34.60 -24.23
CA ARG A 47 3.72 34.51 -24.29
C ARG A 47 4.18 33.08 -24.10
N TYR A 48 5.04 32.62 -25.00
CA TYR A 48 5.81 31.40 -24.83
C TYR A 48 7.12 31.70 -24.11
N MET A 49 7.33 31.08 -22.96
CA MET A 49 8.62 31.07 -22.27
C MET A 49 9.05 29.62 -22.06
N ARG A 50 10.29 29.34 -22.46
CA ARG A 50 10.93 28.04 -22.23
C ARG A 50 12.23 28.28 -21.47
N LEU A 51 12.37 27.62 -20.34
CA LEU A 51 13.60 27.47 -19.57
C LEU A 51 13.75 25.98 -19.28
N ASP A 52 14.30 25.25 -20.25
CA ASP A 52 14.63 23.84 -20.06
C ASP A 52 15.78 23.75 -19.06
N VAL A 53 15.53 23.07 -17.95
CA VAL A 53 16.56 22.73 -16.98
C VAL A 53 16.80 21.24 -17.10
N GLU A 54 18.04 20.87 -17.40
CA GLU A 54 18.49 19.47 -17.38
C GLU A 54 19.03 19.13 -15.98
N GLY A 55 18.61 17.97 -15.46
CA GLY A 55 19.09 17.45 -14.17
C GLY A 55 18.81 18.37 -12.99
N PHE A 56 17.65 19.07 -12.98
CA PHE A 56 17.23 19.84 -11.82
C PHE A 56 17.04 18.90 -10.63
N ASP A 57 17.80 19.15 -9.57
CA ASP A 57 17.72 18.38 -8.32
C ASP A 57 16.48 18.83 -7.53
N ASN A 58 15.45 18.00 -7.59
CA ASN A 58 14.21 18.18 -6.88
C ASN A 58 14.25 17.37 -5.58
N ARG A 59 14.31 18.07 -4.44
CA ARG A 59 14.45 17.47 -3.12
C ARG A 59 13.15 17.63 -2.34
N LEU A 60 12.55 16.50 -1.99
CA LEU A 60 11.34 16.41 -1.18
C LEU A 60 11.74 15.98 0.22
N SER A 61 11.62 16.91 1.18
CA SER A 61 11.77 16.58 2.60
C SER A 61 10.55 15.83 3.12
N LEU A 62 10.69 15.20 4.29
CA LEU A 62 9.54 14.59 4.98
C LEU A 62 8.41 15.59 5.27
N GLU A 63 8.73 16.87 5.52
CA GLU A 63 7.72 17.92 5.70
C GLU A 63 6.96 18.18 4.40
N ASP A 64 7.67 18.27 3.28
CA ASP A 64 7.06 18.47 1.96
C ASP A 64 6.13 17.31 1.59
N LEU A 65 6.59 16.07 1.82
CA LEU A 65 5.77 14.88 1.56
C LEU A 65 4.53 14.83 2.47
N ARG A 66 4.63 15.23 3.75
CA ARG A 66 3.47 15.29 4.66
C ARG A 66 2.45 16.36 4.29
N ALA A 67 2.87 17.40 3.57
CA ALA A 67 1.97 18.43 3.06
C ALA A 67 1.18 17.96 1.83
N MET A 68 1.56 16.84 1.20
CA MET A 68 0.86 16.32 0.03
C MET A 68 -0.46 15.63 0.39
N PRO A 69 -1.45 15.64 -0.53
CA PRO A 69 -2.68 14.87 -0.35
C PRO A 69 -2.40 13.38 -0.11
N ARG A 70 -3.06 12.79 0.90
CA ARG A 70 -2.84 11.38 1.27
C ARG A 70 -3.20 10.40 0.16
N SER A 71 -4.15 10.75 -0.71
CA SER A 71 -4.52 9.92 -1.86
C SER A 71 -3.36 9.72 -2.82
N ILE A 72 -2.63 10.79 -3.12
CA ILE A 72 -1.46 10.78 -4.00
C ILE A 72 -0.38 9.88 -3.39
N LEU A 73 -0.07 10.08 -2.11
CA LEU A 73 0.93 9.26 -1.41
C LEU A 73 0.55 7.77 -1.35
N ALA A 74 -0.74 7.44 -1.31
CA ALA A 74 -1.25 6.08 -1.27
C ALA A 74 -1.24 5.38 -2.64
N ASP A 75 -1.30 6.14 -3.74
CA ASP A 75 -1.26 5.60 -5.09
C ASP A 75 0.17 5.31 -5.58
N VAL A 76 1.17 5.83 -4.87
CA VAL A 76 2.58 5.71 -5.23
C VAL A 76 3.16 4.46 -4.59
N TRP A 77 3.09 3.37 -5.34
CA TRP A 77 3.70 2.09 -4.98
C TRP A 77 5.23 2.18 -5.01
N LEU A 78 5.85 1.74 -3.92
CA LEU A 78 7.31 1.72 -3.77
C LEU A 78 7.86 0.31 -3.93
N ALA A 79 7.30 -0.68 -3.24
CA ALA A 79 7.81 -2.05 -3.23
C ALA A 79 6.76 -3.04 -2.72
N ASP A 80 6.97 -4.34 -3.00
CA ASP A 80 6.25 -5.41 -2.31
C ASP A 80 7.17 -5.93 -1.20
N LEU A 81 6.90 -5.52 0.04
CA LEU A 81 7.73 -5.84 1.19
C LEU A 81 7.50 -7.31 1.59
N ASP A 82 8.51 -8.17 1.38
CA ASP A 82 8.49 -9.55 1.88
C ASP A 82 8.47 -9.55 3.42
N VAL A 83 7.41 -10.08 4.02
CA VAL A 83 7.21 -10.12 5.49
C VAL A 83 7.58 -11.47 6.10
N THR A 84 8.24 -12.35 5.35
CA THR A 84 8.66 -13.68 5.82
C THR A 84 9.55 -13.56 7.05
N GLN A 85 10.60 -12.74 6.97
CA GLN A 85 11.53 -12.60 8.07
C GLN A 85 10.90 -11.90 9.28
N LEU A 86 10.04 -10.90 9.06
CA LEU A 86 9.25 -10.26 10.10
C LEU A 86 8.43 -11.30 10.89
N LEU A 87 7.76 -12.23 10.19
CA LEU A 87 6.95 -13.26 10.84
C LEU A 87 7.82 -14.31 11.56
N VAL A 88 8.94 -14.74 10.97
CA VAL A 88 9.89 -15.65 11.64
C VAL A 88 10.44 -15.03 12.91
N ASN A 89 10.88 -13.77 12.85
CA ASN A 89 11.36 -13.00 14.00
C ASN A 89 10.26 -12.87 15.07
N SER A 90 9.02 -12.65 14.65
CA SER A 90 7.86 -12.56 15.51
C SER A 90 7.59 -13.85 16.28
N LEU A 91 7.62 -14.99 15.59
CA LEU A 91 7.45 -16.31 16.20
C LEU A 91 8.59 -16.63 17.18
N GLU A 92 9.83 -16.33 16.82
CA GLU A 92 10.98 -16.58 17.68
C GLU A 92 10.97 -15.69 18.93
N GLN A 93 10.59 -14.42 18.80
CA GLN A 93 10.40 -13.53 19.95
C GLN A 93 9.34 -14.10 20.90
N LEU A 94 8.19 -14.53 20.38
CA LEU A 94 7.13 -15.14 21.20
C LEU A 94 7.63 -16.38 21.97
N ARG A 95 8.43 -17.23 21.33
CA ARG A 95 9.02 -18.42 21.97
C ARG A 95 9.98 -18.06 23.09
N THR A 96 10.74 -16.99 22.92
CA THR A 96 11.84 -16.60 23.83
C THR A 96 11.46 -15.58 24.91
N LEU A 97 10.20 -15.13 24.96
CA LEU A 97 9.70 -14.28 26.04
C LEU A 97 10.03 -14.83 27.43
N SER A 98 10.38 -13.93 28.35
CA SER A 98 10.58 -14.25 29.76
C SER A 98 9.27 -14.59 30.47
N ASP A 99 9.35 -15.28 31.62
CA ASP A 99 8.17 -15.63 32.41
C ASP A 99 7.33 -14.40 32.84
N GLU A 100 7.98 -13.25 33.06
CA GLU A 100 7.31 -12.00 33.40
C GLU A 100 6.52 -11.46 32.20
N GLU A 101 7.13 -11.43 31.01
CA GLU A 101 6.46 -11.00 29.76
C GLU A 101 5.32 -11.94 29.37
N VAL A 102 5.49 -13.26 29.54
CA VAL A 102 4.43 -14.24 29.28
C VAL A 102 3.24 -14.02 30.20
N ALA A 103 3.44 -13.57 31.44
CA ALA A 103 2.35 -13.29 32.37
C ALA A 103 1.54 -12.04 31.98
N GLU A 104 2.08 -11.15 31.15
CA GLU A 104 1.38 -9.99 30.60
C GLU A 104 0.49 -10.33 29.38
N LEU A 105 0.74 -11.48 28.74
CA LEU A 105 -0.05 -11.94 27.59
C LEU A 105 -1.48 -12.32 28.00
N THR A 106 -2.42 -12.19 27.06
CA THR A 106 -3.77 -12.74 27.22
C THR A 106 -3.72 -14.26 27.39
N PRO A 107 -4.71 -14.90 28.04
CA PRO A 107 -4.76 -16.35 28.15
C PRO A 107 -4.64 -17.08 26.80
N ALA A 108 -5.31 -16.58 25.76
CA ALA A 108 -5.24 -17.11 24.40
C ALA A 108 -3.80 -17.02 23.82
N ALA A 109 -3.14 -15.87 23.97
CA ALA A 109 -1.75 -15.69 23.55
C ALA A 109 -0.77 -16.59 24.32
N GLN A 110 -0.98 -16.81 25.62
CA GLN A 110 -0.20 -17.77 26.41
C GLN A 110 -0.39 -19.20 25.89
N ASN A 111 -1.62 -19.58 25.56
CA ASN A 111 -1.94 -20.90 25.03
C ASN A 111 -1.36 -21.11 23.63
N MET A 112 -1.41 -20.09 22.77
CA MET A 112 -0.75 -20.11 21.46
C MET A 112 0.77 -20.27 21.61
N ARG A 113 1.41 -19.56 22.55
CA ARG A 113 2.83 -19.77 22.85
C ARG A 113 3.12 -21.20 23.30
N ARG A 114 2.28 -21.78 24.16
CA ARG A 114 2.43 -23.18 24.59
C ARG A 114 2.28 -24.15 23.43
N LEU A 115 1.40 -23.86 22.48
CA LEU A 115 1.23 -24.64 21.26
C LEU A 115 2.47 -24.59 20.37
N LEU A 116 3.07 -23.41 20.19
CA LEU A 116 4.34 -23.24 19.45
C LEU A 116 5.53 -23.94 20.12
N LEU A 117 5.46 -24.19 21.42
CA LEU A 117 6.47 -24.90 22.20
C LEU A 117 6.04 -26.35 22.50
N MET A 118 4.99 -26.83 21.84
CA MET A 118 4.47 -28.16 22.10
C MET A 118 5.40 -29.21 21.54
N THR A 119 5.67 -30.22 22.35
CA THR A 119 6.45 -31.41 21.99
C THR A 119 5.68 -32.65 22.43
N PRO A 120 6.03 -33.86 21.94
CA PRO A 120 5.41 -35.07 22.43
C PRO A 120 5.48 -35.25 23.96
N ASP A 121 6.56 -34.76 24.60
CA ASP A 121 6.73 -34.84 26.06
C ASP A 121 5.73 -33.97 26.84
N ASN A 122 5.41 -32.79 26.32
CA ASN A 122 4.53 -31.85 27.01
C ASN A 122 3.09 -31.83 26.47
N ALA A 123 2.73 -32.62 25.45
CA ALA A 123 1.38 -32.65 24.89
C ALA A 123 0.28 -33.08 25.90
N ASN A 124 -0.89 -32.43 25.81
CA ASN A 124 -2.09 -32.80 26.55
C ASN A 124 -3.06 -33.45 25.56
N LEU A 125 -3.50 -34.66 25.86
CA LEU A 125 -4.42 -35.43 25.00
C LEU A 125 -5.80 -35.59 25.66
N GLU A 126 -6.01 -35.05 26.87
CA GLU A 126 -7.32 -35.04 27.52
C GLU A 126 -8.34 -34.29 26.66
N GLY A 127 -9.51 -34.87 26.41
CA GLY A 127 -10.53 -34.28 25.53
C GLY A 127 -10.29 -34.48 24.03
N THR A 128 -9.24 -35.20 23.63
CA THR A 128 -8.95 -35.53 22.21
C THR A 128 -9.32 -36.98 21.90
N SER A 129 -9.37 -37.36 20.62
CA SER A 129 -9.45 -38.76 20.20
C SER A 129 -8.29 -39.64 20.70
N LEU A 130 -7.17 -39.04 21.15
CA LEU A 130 -6.04 -39.74 21.75
C LEU A 130 -6.08 -39.82 23.28
N GLU A 131 -7.15 -39.37 23.94
CA GLU A 131 -7.26 -39.52 25.41
C GLU A 131 -7.14 -40.99 25.84
N GLU A 132 -7.72 -41.90 25.04
CA GLU A 132 -7.64 -43.34 25.28
C GLU A 132 -6.20 -43.87 25.15
N LEU A 133 -5.36 -43.23 24.33
CA LEU A 133 -3.93 -43.52 24.26
C LEU A 133 -3.22 -43.24 25.60
N ILE A 134 -3.61 -42.18 26.34
CA ILE A 134 -3.10 -41.91 27.70
C ILE A 134 -3.45 -43.06 28.65
N SER A 135 -4.71 -43.50 28.61
CA SER A 135 -5.21 -44.58 29.47
C SER A 135 -4.52 -45.90 29.19
N LEU A 136 -4.35 -46.22 27.90
CA LEU A 136 -3.67 -47.41 27.42
C LEU A 136 -2.19 -47.38 27.83
N SER A 137 -1.46 -46.31 27.49
CA SER A 137 -0.02 -46.19 27.74
C SER A 137 0.30 -46.32 29.24
N GLY A 138 -0.50 -45.68 30.11
CA GLY A 138 -0.38 -45.79 31.56
C GLY A 138 -0.62 -47.21 32.08
N SER A 139 -1.55 -47.95 31.47
CA SER A 139 -1.89 -49.33 31.84
C SER A 139 -0.81 -50.35 31.45
N ILE A 140 -0.05 -50.06 30.38
CA ILE A 140 1.01 -50.94 29.86
C ILE A 140 2.43 -50.52 30.28
N GLY A 141 2.57 -49.41 31.02
CA GLY A 141 3.85 -48.92 31.53
C GLY A 141 4.70 -48.16 30.51
N PHE A 142 4.11 -47.71 29.40
CA PHE A 142 4.78 -46.96 28.35
C PHE A 142 4.52 -45.44 28.48
N PRO A 143 5.56 -44.59 28.39
CA PRO A 143 5.36 -43.14 28.41
C PRO A 143 4.59 -42.66 27.17
N LYS A 144 3.51 -41.89 27.37
CA LYS A 144 2.71 -41.29 26.29
C LYS A 144 3.54 -40.48 25.28
N ALA A 145 4.60 -39.81 25.78
CA ALA A 145 5.51 -39.01 24.98
C ALA A 145 6.20 -39.84 23.90
N VAL A 146 6.64 -41.05 24.25
CA VAL A 146 7.29 -41.97 23.31
C VAL A 146 6.28 -42.46 22.28
N ALA A 147 5.06 -42.80 22.71
CA ALA A 147 4.03 -43.25 21.77
C ALA A 147 3.68 -42.19 20.72
N LEU A 148 3.58 -40.93 21.14
CA LEU A 148 3.29 -39.81 20.25
C LEU A 148 4.49 -39.43 19.36
N ALA A 149 5.71 -39.46 19.91
CA ALA A 149 6.93 -39.21 19.16
C ALA A 149 7.16 -40.24 18.05
N GLU A 150 6.97 -41.52 18.37
CA GLU A 150 7.09 -42.61 17.40
C GLU A 150 6.01 -42.49 16.30
N LEU A 151 4.76 -42.15 16.65
CA LEU A 151 3.67 -41.94 15.68
C LEU A 151 3.98 -40.81 14.69
N LEU A 152 4.62 -39.74 15.18
CA LEU A 152 4.97 -38.56 14.40
C LEU A 152 6.32 -38.68 13.68
N ASP A 153 7.07 -39.77 13.90
CA ASP A 153 8.44 -39.94 13.39
C ASP A 153 9.38 -38.80 13.81
N VAL A 154 9.27 -38.35 15.07
CA VAL A 154 10.09 -37.27 15.66
C VAL A 154 10.63 -37.66 17.05
N GLY A 155 11.56 -36.88 17.59
CA GLY A 155 12.01 -36.99 18.97
C GLY A 155 10.98 -36.47 19.97
N VAL A 156 11.02 -36.98 21.22
CA VAL A 156 10.09 -36.55 22.29
C VAL A 156 10.20 -35.06 22.67
N THR A 157 11.31 -34.42 22.32
CA THR A 157 11.58 -33.00 22.55
C THR A 157 11.47 -32.15 21.28
N ASP A 158 11.18 -32.76 20.14
CA ASP A 158 11.07 -32.02 18.88
C ASP A 158 9.73 -31.29 18.84
N ASP A 159 9.71 -30.13 18.18
CA ASP A 159 8.51 -29.32 18.03
C ASP A 159 7.45 -30.10 17.24
N PHE A 160 6.20 -30.05 17.69
CA PHE A 160 5.07 -30.70 17.03
C PHE A 160 4.84 -30.18 15.61
N ILE A 161 4.98 -28.86 15.45
CA ILE A 161 4.93 -28.15 14.18
C ILE A 161 6.16 -27.24 14.13
N PRO A 162 7.11 -27.49 13.20
CA PRO A 162 8.27 -26.63 13.02
C PRO A 162 7.88 -25.16 12.74
N PRO A 163 8.61 -24.17 13.33
CA PRO A 163 8.31 -22.75 13.14
C PRO A 163 8.28 -22.30 11.67
N GLU A 164 9.09 -22.93 10.80
CA GLU A 164 9.12 -22.61 9.38
C GLU A 164 7.82 -22.99 8.67
N ILE A 165 7.16 -24.07 9.12
CA ILE A 165 5.83 -24.46 8.63
C ILE A 165 4.78 -23.47 9.15
N VAL A 166 4.87 -23.08 10.43
CA VAL A 166 3.96 -22.08 11.01
C VAL A 166 4.03 -20.77 10.22
N ALA A 167 5.24 -20.24 10.00
CA ALA A 167 5.44 -19.00 9.26
C ALA A 167 4.87 -19.09 7.84
N ARG A 168 5.18 -20.17 7.10
CA ARG A 168 4.72 -20.35 5.72
C ARG A 168 3.21 -20.43 5.60
N VAL A 169 2.55 -21.19 6.47
CA VAL A 169 1.08 -21.34 6.44
C VAL A 169 0.40 -20.02 6.79
N MET A 170 0.91 -19.31 7.80
CA MET A 170 0.43 -17.98 8.18
C MET A 170 0.60 -16.97 7.04
N LEU A 171 1.75 -16.92 6.37
CA LEU A 171 1.96 -16.03 5.21
C LEU A 171 0.98 -16.35 4.09
N ARG A 172 0.75 -17.63 3.79
CA ARG A 172 -0.13 -18.04 2.71
C ARG A 172 -1.61 -17.73 3.02
N HIS A 173 -2.08 -18.11 4.20
CA HIS A 173 -3.51 -18.19 4.49
C HIS A 173 -4.03 -17.06 5.38
N VAL A 174 -3.16 -16.31 6.06
CA VAL A 174 -3.54 -15.13 6.86
C VAL A 174 -3.13 -13.84 6.14
N VAL A 175 -1.88 -13.73 5.69
CA VAL A 175 -1.42 -12.54 4.95
C VAL A 175 -1.93 -12.59 3.52
N GLY A 176 -1.65 -13.66 2.78
CA GLY A 176 -2.00 -13.80 1.35
C GLY A 176 -3.50 -13.91 1.04
N SER A 177 -4.34 -14.18 2.05
CA SER A 177 -5.80 -14.16 1.89
C SER A 177 -6.42 -12.79 2.15
N HIS A 178 -5.66 -11.84 2.70
CA HIS A 178 -6.12 -10.50 2.99
C HIS A 178 -6.29 -9.68 1.70
N PRO A 179 -7.45 -9.03 1.44
CA PRO A 179 -7.67 -8.28 0.20
C PRO A 179 -6.59 -7.24 -0.14
N ASN A 180 -6.14 -6.47 0.86
CA ASN A 180 -5.09 -5.45 0.69
C ASN A 180 -3.65 -6.01 0.59
N ALA A 181 -3.46 -7.34 0.71
CA ALA A 181 -2.21 -8.03 0.44
C ALA A 181 -2.27 -8.89 -0.82
N GLN A 182 -3.42 -8.94 -1.50
CA GLN A 182 -3.58 -9.65 -2.78
C GLN A 182 -3.34 -8.74 -3.97
N TRP A 183 -3.77 -7.48 -3.87
CA TRP A 183 -3.77 -6.53 -4.98
C TRP A 183 -3.15 -5.20 -4.57
N ARG A 184 -2.46 -4.58 -5.51
CA ARG A 184 -1.94 -3.22 -5.41
C ARG A 184 -2.29 -2.43 -6.66
N ARG A 185 -2.28 -1.10 -6.55
CA ARG A 185 -2.37 -0.21 -7.71
C ARG A 185 -1.02 -0.15 -8.45
N GLY A 186 -1.08 0.10 -9.74
CA GLY A 186 0.05 0.26 -10.64
C GLY A 186 -0.38 0.98 -11.93
N PRO A 187 0.51 1.06 -12.92
CA PRO A 187 0.21 1.72 -14.19
C PRO A 187 -0.94 1.03 -14.93
N VAL A 188 -1.73 1.77 -15.69
CA VAL A 188 -2.81 1.17 -16.49
C VAL A 188 -2.22 0.74 -17.83
N ASP A 189 -2.24 -0.57 -18.12
CA ASP A 189 -1.73 -1.12 -19.37
C ASP A 189 -2.72 -2.11 -20.02
N SER A 190 -2.34 -2.70 -21.16
CA SER A 190 -3.20 -3.64 -21.87
C SER A 190 -3.46 -4.95 -21.12
N ASP A 191 -2.55 -5.34 -20.23
CA ASP A 191 -2.64 -6.55 -19.41
C ASP A 191 -3.38 -6.28 -18.08
N HIS A 192 -3.35 -5.03 -17.58
CA HIS A 192 -3.96 -4.56 -16.35
C HIS A 192 -4.79 -3.28 -16.61
N PRO A 193 -5.93 -3.39 -17.32
CA PRO A 193 -6.74 -2.23 -17.69
C PRO A 193 -7.44 -1.55 -16.51
N ASP A 194 -7.47 -2.19 -15.34
CA ASP A 194 -7.97 -1.67 -14.07
C ASP A 194 -6.86 -1.11 -13.17
N GLY A 195 -5.59 -1.17 -13.60
CA GLY A 195 -4.43 -0.75 -12.84
C GLY A 195 -4.18 -1.62 -11.59
N LEU A 196 -4.77 -2.81 -11.50
CA LEU A 196 -4.59 -3.72 -10.36
C LEU A 196 -3.58 -4.81 -10.69
N TYR A 197 -2.53 -4.90 -9.88
CA TYR A 197 -1.49 -5.91 -10.00
C TYR A 197 -1.52 -6.85 -8.80
N PRO A 198 -1.24 -8.15 -9.01
CA PRO A 198 -1.04 -9.06 -7.89
C PRO A 198 0.19 -8.63 -7.10
N VAL A 199 0.07 -8.65 -5.77
CA VAL A 199 1.20 -8.48 -4.86
C VAL A 199 2.06 -9.75 -4.90
N ALA A 200 3.38 -9.60 -4.78
CA ALA A 200 4.28 -10.74 -4.68
C ALA A 200 3.92 -11.70 -3.52
N GLU A 201 4.20 -13.00 -3.69
CA GLU A 201 3.95 -13.99 -2.64
C GLU A 201 4.71 -13.63 -1.35
N ASN A 202 4.06 -13.84 -0.20
CA ASN A 202 4.59 -13.52 1.13
C ASN A 202 4.88 -12.03 1.38
N SER A 203 4.37 -11.13 0.53
CA SER A 203 4.61 -9.70 0.64
C SER A 203 3.37 -8.90 1.01
N ILE A 204 3.60 -7.68 1.49
CA ILE A 204 2.59 -6.61 1.59
C ILE A 204 2.99 -5.43 0.71
N PRO A 205 2.03 -4.76 0.04
CA PRO A 205 2.35 -3.64 -0.82
C PRO A 205 2.73 -2.39 0.00
N LEU A 206 3.94 -1.89 -0.20
CA LEU A 206 4.45 -0.66 0.36
C LEU A 206 4.19 0.52 -0.58
N THR A 207 3.69 1.61 -0.02
CA THR A 207 3.38 2.86 -0.71
C THR A 207 4.07 4.03 -0.02
N LEU A 208 4.12 5.19 -0.68
CA LEU A 208 4.80 6.36 -0.09
C LEU A 208 4.12 6.86 1.18
N ILE A 209 2.78 6.75 1.28
CA ILE A 209 2.07 7.12 2.51
C ILE A 209 2.55 6.29 3.71
N ASP A 210 2.87 5.01 3.52
CA ASP A 210 3.36 4.15 4.59
C ASP A 210 4.71 4.68 5.12
N VAL A 211 5.60 5.12 4.23
CA VAL A 211 6.90 5.70 4.60
C VAL A 211 6.73 7.06 5.30
N VAL A 212 5.91 7.94 4.73
CA VAL A 212 5.71 9.33 5.22
C VAL A 212 5.03 9.36 6.60
N THR A 213 4.11 8.42 6.83
CA THR A 213 3.37 8.28 8.09
C THR A 213 4.02 7.29 9.05
N ASN A 214 5.17 6.69 8.73
CA ASN A 214 5.78 5.64 9.54
C ASN A 214 4.76 4.51 9.87
N PHE A 215 3.97 4.13 8.87
CA PHE A 215 3.00 3.05 8.89
C PHE A 215 1.92 3.21 9.98
N GLU A 216 1.56 4.44 10.32
CA GLU A 216 0.50 4.73 11.29
C GLU A 216 -0.83 4.05 10.93
N ASP A 217 -1.14 3.94 9.64
CA ASP A 217 -2.41 3.36 9.15
C ASP A 217 -2.36 1.83 8.93
N MET A 218 -1.25 1.15 9.29
CA MET A 218 -1.07 -0.28 9.01
C MET A 218 -2.17 -1.15 9.62
N ALA A 219 -2.65 -0.81 10.81
CA ALA A 219 -3.76 -1.52 11.47
C ALA A 219 -5.12 -1.25 10.80
N GLU A 220 -5.30 -0.09 10.18
CA GLU A 220 -6.49 0.20 9.39
C GLU A 220 -6.45 -0.56 8.06
N ARG A 221 -5.29 -0.56 7.39
CA ARG A 221 -5.10 -1.17 6.08
C ARG A 221 -5.08 -2.70 6.11
N PHE A 222 -4.45 -3.31 7.13
CA PHE A 222 -4.36 -4.77 7.27
C PHE A 222 -5.22 -5.32 8.42
N GLY A 223 -6.16 -4.49 8.90
CA GLY A 223 -7.23 -4.87 9.81
C GLY A 223 -8.43 -5.50 9.09
N PRO A 224 -9.61 -5.54 9.71
CA PRO A 224 -10.78 -6.21 9.13
C PRO A 224 -11.23 -5.60 7.79
N VAL A 225 -11.37 -6.43 6.75
CA VAL A 225 -11.89 -6.04 5.42
C VAL A 225 -12.87 -7.09 4.91
N GLY A 226 -14.14 -6.68 4.71
CA GLY A 226 -15.19 -7.59 4.28
C GLY A 226 -15.42 -8.70 5.31
N ASN A 227 -15.22 -9.96 4.91
CA ASN A 227 -15.29 -11.12 5.81
C ASN A 227 -13.92 -11.50 6.42
N HIS A 228 -12.83 -10.92 5.92
CA HIS A 228 -11.50 -11.20 6.44
C HIS A 228 -11.29 -10.40 7.75
N PRO A 229 -10.87 -11.03 8.86
CA PRO A 229 -10.75 -10.38 10.18
C PRO A 229 -9.57 -9.41 10.26
N GLY A 230 -8.67 -9.44 9.29
CA GLY A 230 -7.39 -8.72 9.33
C GLY A 230 -6.33 -9.56 10.02
N PHE A 231 -5.08 -9.13 9.90
CA PHE A 231 -3.94 -9.76 10.58
C PHE A 231 -3.11 -8.77 11.40
N VAL A 232 -3.36 -7.47 11.26
CA VAL A 232 -2.77 -6.41 12.10
C VAL A 232 -3.88 -5.68 12.82
N SER A 233 -3.90 -5.73 14.15
CA SER A 233 -4.89 -4.99 14.97
C SER A 233 -4.31 -3.75 15.64
N ALA A 234 -2.97 -3.67 15.75
CA ALA A 234 -2.25 -2.47 16.16
C ALA A 234 -0.84 -2.49 15.58
N ALA A 235 -0.36 -1.33 15.15
CA ALA A 235 1.03 -1.11 14.77
C ALA A 235 1.45 0.27 15.30
N ARG A 236 2.65 0.38 15.88
CA ARG A 236 3.21 1.66 16.33
C ARG A 236 4.72 1.70 16.18
N GLY A 237 5.23 2.92 16.00
CA GLY A 237 6.66 3.21 16.07
C GLY A 237 7.46 2.41 15.06
N LEU A 238 6.91 2.19 13.87
CA LEU A 238 7.68 1.72 12.73
C LEU A 238 8.44 2.92 12.18
N THR A 239 9.59 3.23 12.78
CA THR A 239 10.46 4.30 12.29
C THR A 239 11.25 3.76 11.11
N VAL A 240 10.81 4.10 9.90
CA VAL A 240 11.53 3.77 8.67
C VAL A 240 12.30 4.97 8.15
N VAL A 241 11.87 6.17 8.54
CA VAL A 241 12.49 7.44 8.17
C VAL A 241 12.93 8.24 9.38
N GLU A 242 14.09 8.88 9.29
CA GLU A 242 14.60 9.87 10.24
C GLU A 242 14.08 11.28 9.92
N GLU A 243 14.28 12.25 10.83
CA GLU A 243 13.85 13.64 10.61
C GLU A 243 14.55 14.32 9.41
N ASP A 244 15.72 13.80 9.02
CA ASP A 244 16.51 14.26 7.87
C ASP A 244 16.18 13.48 6.58
N PHE A 245 15.07 12.74 6.54
CA PHE A 245 14.62 12.06 5.32
C PHE A 245 14.43 13.04 4.17
N VAL A 246 15.07 12.69 3.04
CA VAL A 246 14.98 13.43 1.79
C VAL A 246 14.93 12.44 0.63
N MET A 247 13.90 12.57 -0.19
CA MET A 247 13.84 11.94 -1.51
C MET A 247 14.29 12.96 -2.55
N SER A 248 15.34 12.65 -3.30
CA SER A 248 15.86 13.51 -4.37
C SER A 248 15.60 12.87 -5.72
N THR A 249 15.10 13.63 -6.67
CA THR A 249 14.90 13.20 -8.06
C THR A 249 15.49 14.22 -9.02
N LYS A 250 16.15 13.76 -10.08
CA LYS A 250 16.60 14.63 -11.16
C LYS A 250 15.52 14.70 -12.23
N VAL A 251 15.09 15.91 -12.54
CA VAL A 251 14.08 16.18 -13.58
C VAL A 251 14.63 17.06 -14.69
N ASN A 252 14.23 16.73 -15.91
CA ASN A 252 14.39 17.51 -17.13
C ASN A 252 13.04 18.15 -17.43
N ALA A 253 12.86 19.41 -17.09
CA ALA A 253 11.57 20.07 -17.28
C ALA A 253 11.73 21.52 -17.70
N ASN A 254 10.74 22.04 -18.43
CA ASN A 254 10.58 23.47 -18.57
C ASN A 254 10.09 24.06 -17.24
N ALA A 255 10.88 24.94 -16.62
CA ALA A 255 10.59 25.52 -15.32
C ALA A 255 9.60 26.71 -15.34
N LEU A 256 9.02 27.04 -16.50
CA LEU A 256 8.13 28.18 -16.67
C LEU A 256 6.78 27.74 -17.24
N PRO A 257 5.64 28.20 -16.68
CA PRO A 257 4.33 27.83 -17.19
C PRO A 257 4.11 28.39 -18.59
N PHE A 258 3.31 27.69 -19.39
CA PHE A 258 2.80 28.21 -20.65
C PHE A 258 1.67 29.20 -20.38
N LYS A 259 1.57 30.26 -21.21
CA LYS A 259 0.47 31.22 -21.10
C LYS A 259 -0.63 30.92 -22.11
N GLY A 260 -1.85 30.92 -21.61
CA GLY A 260 -3.06 30.60 -22.32
C GLY A 260 -4.19 31.57 -22.03
N ALA A 261 -5.38 31.24 -22.53
CA ALA A 261 -6.58 32.02 -22.35
C ALA A 261 -7.62 31.22 -21.56
N ASP A 262 -8.18 31.85 -20.53
CA ASP A 262 -9.45 31.45 -19.90
C ASP A 262 -10.56 32.17 -20.66
N LEU A 263 -11.42 31.42 -21.35
CA LEU A 263 -12.48 31.94 -22.20
C LEU A 263 -13.68 32.46 -21.41
N THR A 264 -13.93 31.95 -20.21
CA THR A 264 -15.07 32.34 -19.35
C THR A 264 -15.09 33.85 -19.15
N ASN A 265 -13.92 34.42 -18.92
CA ASN A 265 -13.71 35.85 -18.69
C ASN A 265 -12.75 36.50 -19.70
N VAL A 266 -12.26 35.75 -20.69
CA VAL A 266 -11.27 36.17 -21.68
C VAL A 266 -10.11 36.90 -20.99
N SER A 267 -9.38 36.16 -20.17
CA SER A 267 -8.19 36.61 -19.46
C SER A 267 -7.01 35.68 -19.70
N VAL A 268 -5.81 36.13 -19.34
CA VAL A 268 -4.60 35.32 -19.47
C VAL A 268 -4.51 34.35 -18.31
N ALA A 269 -4.45 33.06 -18.63
CA ALA A 269 -4.21 31.98 -17.68
C ALA A 269 -2.82 31.34 -17.89
N SER A 270 -2.37 30.50 -16.96
CA SER A 270 -1.19 29.66 -17.12
C SER A 270 -1.53 28.19 -17.05
N VAL A 271 -0.81 27.38 -17.84
CA VAL A 271 -0.83 25.91 -17.81
C VAL A 271 0.54 25.41 -17.39
N ASN A 272 0.59 24.37 -16.56
CA ASN A 272 1.84 23.76 -16.14
C ASN A 272 2.52 23.04 -17.32
N SER A 273 3.82 23.24 -17.49
CA SER A 273 4.61 22.64 -18.56
C SER A 273 4.91 21.15 -18.37
N VAL A 274 4.77 20.64 -17.14
CA VAL A 274 5.18 19.27 -16.78
C VAL A 274 4.26 18.18 -17.35
N GLY A 275 2.94 18.43 -17.42
CA GLY A 275 1.96 17.43 -17.87
C GLY A 275 2.32 16.82 -19.22
N SER A 276 2.53 17.68 -20.22
CA SER A 276 2.94 17.30 -21.59
C SER A 276 4.34 16.65 -21.74
N GLN A 277 5.16 16.61 -20.69
CA GLN A 277 6.56 16.17 -20.75
C GLN A 277 6.85 14.92 -19.92
N ILE A 278 5.86 14.38 -19.19
CA ILE A 278 6.08 13.42 -18.11
C ILE A 278 6.90 12.19 -18.50
N GLU A 279 6.69 11.63 -19.70
CA GLU A 279 7.44 10.47 -20.20
C GLU A 279 8.94 10.74 -20.39
N THR A 280 9.33 12.01 -20.49
CA THR A 280 10.72 12.45 -20.72
C THR A 280 11.29 13.27 -19.56
N VAL A 281 10.51 13.49 -18.50
CA VAL A 281 10.91 14.29 -17.34
C VAL A 281 12.09 13.65 -16.61
N HIS A 282 12.22 12.32 -16.59
CA HIS A 282 13.33 11.63 -15.93
C HIS A 282 14.25 10.95 -16.95
N ASP A 283 15.56 11.12 -16.80
CA ASP A 283 16.56 10.30 -17.49
C ASP A 283 16.83 9.04 -16.67
N TYR A 284 16.02 8.00 -16.85
CA TYR A 284 16.18 6.72 -16.15
C TYR A 284 17.49 6.01 -16.47
N SER A 285 18.20 6.41 -17.54
CA SER A 285 19.53 5.88 -17.84
C SER A 285 20.63 6.44 -16.93
N ASP A 286 20.38 7.55 -16.24
CA ASP A 286 21.27 8.09 -15.19
C ASP A 286 21.10 7.29 -13.89
N PRO A 287 22.09 6.51 -13.42
CA PRO A 287 22.00 5.81 -12.13
C PRO A 287 21.89 6.76 -10.92
N GLU A 288 21.96 8.07 -11.09
CA GLU A 288 21.70 9.08 -10.05
C GLU A 288 20.37 9.83 -10.27
N TRP A 289 19.47 9.33 -11.13
CA TRP A 289 18.18 9.98 -11.38
C TRP A 289 17.30 10.10 -10.13
N MET A 290 17.51 9.23 -9.13
CA MET A 290 16.83 9.24 -7.86
C MET A 290 17.75 8.79 -6.73
N ASP A 291 17.59 9.41 -5.56
CA ASP A 291 18.24 9.05 -4.32
C ASP A 291 17.29 9.19 -3.12
N ILE A 292 17.49 8.38 -2.08
CA ILE A 292 16.75 8.46 -0.83
C ILE A 292 17.75 8.46 0.33
N GLU A 293 17.75 9.55 1.10
CA GLU A 293 18.55 9.72 2.31
C GLU A 293 17.64 9.67 3.55
N GLY A 294 18.21 9.34 4.72
CA GLY A 294 17.48 9.34 6.00
C GLY A 294 16.58 8.12 6.24
N LEU A 295 16.81 7.00 5.52
CA LEU A 295 16.22 5.70 5.85
C LEU A 295 16.99 5.03 6.99
N VAL A 296 16.27 4.41 7.93
CA VAL A 296 16.87 3.64 9.03
C VAL A 296 17.51 2.36 8.47
N PRO A 297 18.80 2.06 8.72
CA PRO A 297 19.52 0.93 8.11
C PRO A 297 18.98 -0.46 8.50
N ASP A 298 18.17 -0.56 9.56
CA ASP A 298 17.49 -1.77 10.00
C ASP A 298 16.11 -1.39 10.56
N PRO A 299 15.08 -1.23 9.72
CA PRO A 299 13.78 -0.78 10.18
C PRO A 299 13.18 -1.77 11.18
N ARG A 300 12.62 -1.25 12.27
CA ARG A 300 11.97 -2.02 13.34
C ARG A 300 10.58 -1.50 13.61
N VAL A 301 9.66 -2.41 13.90
CA VAL A 301 8.34 -2.08 14.42
C VAL A 301 8.40 -2.06 15.94
N SER A 302 8.21 -0.89 16.56
CA SER A 302 8.25 -0.76 18.03
C SER A 302 7.14 -1.57 18.72
N GLU A 303 5.94 -1.62 18.13
CA GLU A 303 4.84 -2.45 18.61
C GLU A 303 4.03 -2.96 17.41
N LEU A 304 3.88 -4.28 17.28
CA LEU A 304 3.07 -4.93 16.24
C LEU A 304 2.15 -5.95 16.90
N THR A 305 0.85 -5.84 16.70
CA THR A 305 -0.13 -6.82 17.21
C THR A 305 -0.70 -7.64 16.07
N PHE A 306 -0.24 -8.89 15.98
CA PHE A 306 -0.80 -9.87 15.05
C PHE A 306 -2.06 -10.49 15.62
N THR A 307 -3.04 -10.76 14.75
CA THR A 307 -4.30 -11.39 15.17
C THR A 307 -4.58 -12.65 14.33
N VAL A 308 -5.01 -13.72 15.00
CA VAL A 308 -5.57 -14.93 14.39
C VAL A 308 -6.88 -15.24 15.11
N VAL A 309 -7.95 -15.45 14.35
CA VAL A 309 -9.28 -15.71 14.91
C VAL A 309 -9.55 -17.20 15.01
N GLU A 310 -10.26 -17.58 16.07
CA GLU A 310 -10.75 -18.94 16.29
C GLU A 310 -12.14 -19.12 15.66
N ASN A 311 -12.53 -20.35 15.34
CA ASN A 311 -13.93 -20.67 15.12
C ASN A 311 -14.72 -20.66 16.45
N ASP A 312 -15.98 -20.22 16.44
CA ASP A 312 -16.84 -20.23 17.63
C ASP A 312 -17.21 -21.64 18.15
N ALA A 313 -16.83 -22.69 17.42
CA ALA A 313 -17.19 -24.07 17.74
C ALA A 313 -16.00 -25.02 17.59
N PHE A 314 -15.96 -26.00 18.49
CA PHE A 314 -15.03 -27.12 18.38
C PHE A 314 -15.22 -27.90 17.07
N ILE A 315 -14.14 -28.02 16.31
CA ILE A 315 -14.06 -28.67 15.01
C ILE A 315 -13.51 -30.09 15.21
N ALA A 316 -14.41 -31.07 15.24
CA ALA A 316 -14.02 -32.47 15.34
C ALA A 316 -13.26 -32.93 14.10
N GLY A 317 -12.25 -33.80 14.27
CA GLY A 317 -11.47 -34.32 13.16
C GLY A 317 -12.29 -35.20 12.20
N GLY A 318 -11.85 -35.31 10.95
CA GLY A 318 -12.44 -36.19 9.94
C GLY A 318 -12.51 -37.66 10.36
N THR A 319 -13.58 -38.35 9.99
CA THR A 319 -13.88 -39.75 10.33
C THR A 319 -13.74 -40.71 9.16
N THR A 320 -13.51 -40.19 7.96
CA THR A 320 -13.38 -41.01 6.75
C THR A 320 -12.11 -40.65 6.00
N ARG A 321 -11.47 -41.69 5.46
CA ARG A 321 -10.30 -41.56 4.60
C ARG A 321 -10.60 -40.86 3.27
N GLU A 322 -11.84 -40.96 2.78
CA GLU A 322 -12.19 -40.41 1.46
C GLU A 322 -12.61 -38.93 1.54
N PRO A 323 -12.21 -38.09 0.55
CA PRO A 323 -11.25 -38.41 -0.51
C PRO A 323 -9.82 -38.56 0.03
N VAL A 324 -9.09 -39.55 -0.46
CA VAL A 324 -7.71 -39.84 -0.01
C VAL A 324 -6.82 -38.60 -0.09
N GLY A 325 -6.14 -38.26 1.01
CA GLY A 325 -5.25 -37.11 1.14
C GLY A 325 -5.92 -35.84 1.69
N GLN A 326 -7.19 -35.93 2.06
CA GLN A 326 -7.96 -34.84 2.67
C GLN A 326 -8.96 -35.39 3.72
N GLY A 327 -9.69 -36.45 3.39
CA GLY A 327 -10.76 -36.96 4.25
C GLY A 327 -11.97 -36.02 4.31
N ASN A 328 -12.84 -36.23 5.31
CA ASN A 328 -14.06 -35.45 5.51
C ASN A 328 -13.99 -34.49 6.71
N SER A 329 -12.81 -34.02 7.09
CA SER A 329 -12.65 -33.07 8.18
C SER A 329 -13.42 -31.77 7.90
N PRO A 330 -14.31 -31.30 8.79
CA PRO A 330 -15.04 -30.05 8.61
C PRO A 330 -14.12 -28.82 8.56
N ALA A 331 -12.90 -28.92 9.09
CA ALA A 331 -11.88 -27.88 9.00
C ALA A 331 -11.55 -27.47 7.55
N TRP A 332 -11.75 -28.38 6.58
CA TRP A 332 -11.50 -28.07 5.17
C TRP A 332 -12.49 -27.09 4.54
N ASP A 333 -13.65 -26.87 5.18
CA ASP A 333 -14.68 -25.95 4.71
C ASP A 333 -14.64 -24.60 5.43
N LEU A 334 -13.72 -24.42 6.38
CA LEU A 334 -13.53 -23.18 7.11
C LEU A 334 -12.76 -22.15 6.29
N PRO A 335 -12.98 -20.84 6.54
CA PRO A 335 -12.13 -19.78 6.00
C PRO A 335 -10.64 -20.01 6.27
N GLU A 336 -9.81 -19.66 5.30
CA GLU A 336 -8.38 -19.97 5.32
C GLU A 336 -7.62 -19.36 6.49
N TRP A 337 -8.09 -18.21 7.00
CA TRP A 337 -7.49 -17.45 8.09
C TRP A 337 -7.91 -17.91 9.50
N GLU A 338 -8.87 -18.84 9.62
CA GLU A 338 -9.30 -19.35 10.93
C GLU A 338 -8.26 -20.33 11.50
N PHE A 339 -8.05 -20.25 12.82
CA PHE A 339 -7.07 -21.05 13.54
C PHE A 339 -7.13 -22.55 13.19
N GLU A 340 -8.33 -23.14 13.17
CA GLU A 340 -8.51 -24.57 12.91
C GLU A 340 -8.10 -24.94 11.48
N ARG A 341 -8.38 -24.06 10.51
CA ARG A 341 -7.91 -24.25 9.13
C ARG A 341 -6.39 -24.15 9.05
N LEU A 342 -5.81 -23.16 9.71
CA LEU A 342 -4.35 -22.97 9.75
C LEU A 342 -3.65 -24.20 10.37
N ILE A 343 -4.16 -24.74 11.49
CA ILE A 343 -3.59 -25.92 12.11
C ILE A 343 -3.67 -27.14 11.20
N VAL A 344 -4.80 -27.36 10.52
CA VAL A 344 -4.93 -28.49 9.60
C VAL A 344 -3.99 -28.37 8.41
N GLU A 345 -3.76 -27.19 7.86
CA GLU A 345 -2.78 -26.95 6.80
C GLU A 345 -1.34 -27.19 7.30
N MET A 346 -0.98 -26.65 8.48
CA MET A 346 0.32 -26.90 9.10
C MET A 346 0.56 -28.39 9.34
N ALA A 347 -0.43 -29.06 9.92
CA ALA A 347 -0.36 -30.46 10.26
C ALA A 347 -0.30 -31.37 9.03
N LYS A 348 -0.93 -30.96 7.91
CA LYS A 348 -0.79 -31.65 6.63
C LYS A 348 0.62 -31.49 6.05
N GLU A 349 1.24 -30.32 6.15
CA GLU A 349 2.66 -30.14 5.77
C GLU A 349 3.59 -30.98 6.67
N VAL A 350 3.30 -31.10 7.97
CA VAL A 350 4.03 -32.02 8.87
C VAL A 350 3.85 -33.47 8.43
N ALA A 351 2.60 -33.91 8.21
CA ALA A 351 2.28 -35.29 7.82
C ALA A 351 2.96 -35.71 6.51
N ALA A 352 3.15 -34.78 5.57
CA ALA A 352 3.87 -35.05 4.33
C ALA A 352 5.35 -35.44 4.53
N ASN A 353 5.94 -35.12 5.69
CA ASN A 353 7.30 -35.48 6.06
C ASN A 353 7.39 -36.76 6.91
N VAL A 354 6.25 -37.31 7.34
CA VAL A 354 6.20 -38.56 8.10
C VAL A 354 6.22 -39.74 7.15
N SER A 355 7.21 -40.62 7.27
CA SER A 355 7.28 -41.82 6.43
C SER A 355 6.21 -42.83 6.82
N ALA A 356 5.69 -43.60 5.86
CA ALA A 356 4.76 -44.68 6.18
C ALA A 356 5.45 -45.74 7.05
N HIS A 357 4.91 -46.00 8.23
CA HIS A 357 5.50 -46.90 9.21
C HIS A 357 4.44 -47.50 10.15
N CYS A 358 4.82 -48.53 10.88
CA CYS A 358 4.02 -49.06 11.99
C CYS A 358 4.90 -49.17 13.23
N VAL A 359 4.35 -48.74 14.35
CA VAL A 359 4.96 -48.86 15.68
C VAL A 359 4.17 -49.90 16.46
N THR A 360 4.88 -50.88 17.01
CA THR A 360 4.31 -51.91 17.89
C THR A 360 4.86 -51.72 19.29
N PHE A 361 3.97 -51.69 20.27
CA PHE A 361 4.32 -51.60 21.69
C PHE A 361 4.05 -52.94 22.35
N ASP A 362 5.12 -53.60 22.78
CA ASP A 362 5.06 -54.93 23.40
C ASP A 362 5.01 -54.82 24.92
N LEU A 363 4.18 -55.64 25.58
CA LEU A 363 4.27 -55.86 27.02
C LEU A 363 5.61 -56.52 27.39
N ASP A 364 6.02 -56.41 28.65
CA ASP A 364 7.18 -57.16 29.20
C ASP A 364 7.06 -58.69 29.00
N THR A 365 5.87 -59.19 28.69
CA THR A 365 5.61 -60.60 28.36
C THR A 365 5.97 -60.97 26.91
N GLY A 366 6.31 -60.00 26.07
CA GLY A 366 6.55 -60.14 24.62
C GLY A 366 5.26 -60.26 23.80
N ALA A 367 4.11 -59.96 24.39
CA ALA A 367 2.85 -59.85 23.66
C ALA A 367 2.67 -58.42 23.16
N GLU A 368 2.33 -58.25 21.88
CA GLU A 368 1.89 -56.98 21.32
C GLU A 368 0.71 -56.45 22.15
N ALA A 369 0.81 -55.22 22.64
CA ALA A 369 -0.27 -54.56 23.38
C ALA A 369 -1.08 -53.65 22.46
N PHE A 370 -0.37 -52.92 21.61
CA PHE A 370 -0.87 -51.84 20.80
C PHE A 370 -0.02 -51.69 19.54
N ARG A 371 -0.68 -51.40 18.42
CA ARG A 371 -0.02 -51.12 17.16
C ARG A 371 -0.65 -49.88 16.53
N ALA A 372 0.17 -48.91 16.19
CA ALA A 372 -0.23 -47.76 15.39
C ALA A 372 0.48 -47.82 14.04
N CYS A 373 -0.24 -47.52 12.96
CA CYS A 373 0.34 -47.41 11.63
C CYS A 373 -0.05 -46.07 11.01
N VAL A 374 0.91 -45.43 10.35
CA VAL A 374 0.70 -44.27 9.49
C VAL A 374 1.00 -44.72 8.06
N ASP A 375 0.11 -44.45 7.13
CA ASP A 375 0.34 -44.77 5.72
C ASP A 375 0.88 -43.57 4.90
N GLU A 376 1.14 -43.80 3.61
CA GLU A 376 1.70 -42.78 2.70
C GLU A 376 0.81 -41.54 2.53
N ALA A 377 -0.49 -41.63 2.87
CA ALA A 377 -1.41 -40.50 2.82
C ALA A 377 -1.53 -39.78 4.17
N GLY A 378 -0.80 -40.22 5.20
CA GLY A 378 -0.92 -39.73 6.58
C GLY A 378 -2.13 -40.29 7.33
N TRP A 379 -2.77 -41.36 6.84
CA TRP A 379 -3.89 -42.00 7.52
C TRP A 379 -3.37 -42.86 8.68
N VAL A 380 -3.91 -42.63 9.86
CA VAL A 380 -3.52 -43.32 11.09
C VAL A 380 -4.54 -44.40 11.41
N THR A 381 -4.06 -45.61 11.65
CA THR A 381 -4.86 -46.73 12.16
C THR A 381 -4.26 -47.24 13.47
N MET A 382 -5.12 -47.52 14.44
CA MET A 382 -4.71 -47.96 15.77
C MET A 382 -5.42 -49.25 16.17
N GLU A 383 -4.65 -50.29 16.53
CA GLU A 383 -5.17 -51.60 16.91
C GLU A 383 -4.66 -51.97 18.32
N THR A 384 -5.53 -52.54 19.17
CA THR A 384 -5.15 -53.07 20.49
C THR A 384 -5.29 -54.59 20.55
N PHE A 385 -4.41 -55.22 21.33
CA PHE A 385 -4.43 -56.66 21.50
C PHE A 385 -5.72 -57.16 22.15
N ASN A 386 -6.40 -58.11 21.52
CA ASN A 386 -7.71 -58.62 21.93
C ASN A 386 -8.82 -57.55 22.11
N ASN A 387 -8.71 -56.39 21.45
CA ASN A 387 -9.59 -55.24 21.68
C ASN A 387 -9.60 -54.82 23.16
N LEU A 388 -8.41 -54.79 23.79
CA LEU A 388 -8.25 -54.23 25.12
C LEU A 388 -8.45 -52.71 25.04
N GLY A 389 -9.48 -52.22 25.75
CA GLY A 389 -9.90 -50.82 25.65
C GLY A 389 -10.62 -50.51 24.35
N ASP A 390 -10.94 -49.24 24.17
CA ASP A 390 -11.37 -48.69 22.89
C ASP A 390 -10.12 -47.99 22.31
N PRO A 391 -9.57 -48.45 21.17
CA PRO A 391 -8.47 -47.72 20.53
C PRO A 391 -9.00 -46.43 19.91
N PRO A 392 -8.15 -45.38 19.81
CA PRO A 392 -8.50 -44.20 19.04
C PRO A 392 -8.99 -44.57 17.65
N ARG A 393 -10.02 -43.84 17.18
CA ARG A 393 -10.59 -44.04 15.85
C ARG A 393 -9.54 -43.79 14.76
N ASP A 394 -9.67 -44.50 13.65
CA ASP A 394 -8.88 -44.20 12.46
C ASP A 394 -9.20 -42.79 11.96
N GLN A 395 -8.15 -42.02 11.67
CA GLN A 395 -8.26 -40.64 11.18
C GLN A 395 -6.93 -40.18 10.59
N TYR A 396 -6.90 -39.01 9.96
CA TYR A 396 -5.66 -38.46 9.46
C TYR A 396 -4.81 -37.84 10.58
N LEU A 397 -3.50 -37.78 10.35
CA LEU A 397 -2.57 -37.15 11.29
C LEU A 397 -2.90 -35.68 11.55
N TRP A 398 -3.36 -34.94 10.53
CA TRP A 398 -3.79 -33.55 10.71
C TRP A 398 -5.05 -33.40 11.55
N ASP A 399 -5.95 -34.40 11.53
CA ASP A 399 -7.14 -34.41 12.40
C ASP A 399 -6.74 -34.63 13.87
N LEU A 400 -5.72 -35.47 14.12
CA LEU A 400 -5.15 -35.65 15.47
C LEU A 400 -4.53 -34.34 15.97
N ILE A 401 -3.70 -33.71 15.15
CA ILE A 401 -3.00 -32.47 15.51
C ILE A 401 -4.01 -31.32 15.75
N LEU A 402 -5.06 -31.23 14.91
CA LEU A 402 -6.15 -30.27 15.08
C LEU A 402 -6.85 -30.40 16.44
N GLU A 403 -7.25 -31.61 16.84
CA GLU A 403 -7.93 -31.83 18.12
C GLU A 403 -7.02 -31.47 19.30
N ILE A 404 -5.73 -31.82 19.23
CA ILE A 404 -4.75 -31.44 20.26
C ILE A 404 -4.59 -29.92 20.33
N ALA A 405 -4.48 -29.26 19.18
CA ALA A 405 -4.28 -27.81 19.12
C ALA A 405 -5.47 -27.04 19.69
N GLN A 406 -6.70 -27.44 19.36
CA GLN A 406 -7.92 -26.85 19.94
C GLN A 406 -7.94 -27.04 21.46
N VAL A 407 -7.78 -28.27 21.97
CA VAL A 407 -7.74 -28.49 23.44
C VAL A 407 -6.70 -27.59 24.11
N ARG A 408 -5.52 -27.42 23.49
CA ARG A 408 -4.46 -26.55 24.01
C ARG A 408 -4.81 -25.08 23.96
N LEU A 409 -5.43 -24.60 22.88
CA LEU A 409 -5.85 -23.21 22.74
C LEU A 409 -6.84 -22.82 23.86
N HIS A 410 -7.61 -23.79 24.38
CA HIS A 410 -8.61 -23.60 25.44
C HIS A 410 -8.12 -23.89 26.87
N ASP A 411 -6.82 -24.14 27.06
CA ASP A 411 -6.21 -24.34 28.38
C ASP A 411 -6.59 -23.18 29.34
N GLY A 412 -6.88 -23.53 30.61
CA GLY A 412 -7.35 -22.56 31.60
C GLY A 412 -8.86 -22.30 31.58
N GLY A 413 -9.61 -23.01 30.73
CA GLY A 413 -11.07 -23.00 30.71
C GLY A 413 -11.67 -21.88 29.86
N LEU A 414 -10.96 -21.47 28.81
CA LEU A 414 -11.53 -20.57 27.79
C LEU A 414 -12.67 -21.30 27.07
N ALA A 415 -13.79 -20.61 26.87
CA ALA A 415 -14.87 -21.15 26.05
C ALA A 415 -14.47 -21.14 24.57
N GLU A 416 -15.03 -22.06 23.78
CA GLU A 416 -14.98 -22.02 22.30
C GLU A 416 -15.42 -20.64 21.79
N GLY A 417 -14.70 -20.09 20.82
CA GLY A 417 -14.86 -18.73 20.29
C GLY A 417 -14.33 -17.60 21.19
N ALA A 418 -13.69 -17.92 22.31
CA ALA A 418 -13.11 -16.92 23.21
C ALA A 418 -11.58 -16.88 23.17
N ALA A 419 -10.94 -17.66 22.30
CA ALA A 419 -9.50 -17.81 22.21
C ALA A 419 -8.89 -17.16 20.95
N ASP A 420 -9.52 -16.12 20.42
CA ASP A 420 -8.89 -15.21 19.46
C ASP A 420 -7.49 -14.77 19.95
N VAL A 421 -6.49 -15.06 19.14
CA VAL A 421 -5.10 -14.83 19.49
C VAL A 421 -4.71 -13.43 19.03
N ALA A 422 -4.40 -12.55 19.99
CA ALA A 422 -3.77 -11.26 19.73
C ALA A 422 -2.37 -11.23 20.36
N LEU A 423 -1.34 -11.08 19.53
CA LEU A 423 0.07 -11.15 19.90
C LEU A 423 0.74 -9.80 19.69
N SER A 424 0.90 -9.03 20.76
CA SER A 424 1.65 -7.77 20.75
C SER A 424 3.14 -8.03 20.94
N LEU A 425 3.91 -7.79 19.89
CA LEU A 425 5.35 -7.95 19.81
C LEU A 425 6.02 -6.58 19.79
N ARG A 426 7.24 -6.50 20.29
CA ARG A 426 7.97 -5.23 20.44
C ARG A 426 9.33 -5.29 19.77
N ASP A 427 9.74 -4.18 19.16
CA ASP A 427 11.05 -4.00 18.53
C ASP A 427 11.41 -5.09 17.49
N VAL A 428 10.43 -5.52 16.69
CA VAL A 428 10.59 -6.60 15.71
C VAL A 428 11.30 -6.05 14.46
N GLU A 429 12.38 -6.70 14.06
CA GLU A 429 13.09 -6.40 12.80
C GLU A 429 12.24 -6.80 11.60
N VAL A 430 12.09 -5.87 10.65
CA VAL A 430 11.38 -6.10 9.39
C VAL A 430 12.12 -7.11 8.51
N GLY A 431 13.46 -7.10 8.56
CA GLY A 431 14.32 -8.05 7.85
C GLY A 431 14.59 -7.69 6.39
N VAL A 432 14.51 -6.41 6.04
CA VAL A 432 14.87 -5.88 4.71
C VAL A 432 15.91 -4.79 4.87
N GLU A 433 16.98 -4.89 4.07
CA GLU A 433 18.06 -3.91 4.03
C GLU A 433 17.63 -2.64 3.26
N THR A 434 18.04 -1.48 3.76
CA THR A 434 17.70 -0.19 3.15
C THR A 434 18.11 -0.07 1.68
N ASP A 435 19.31 -0.55 1.32
CA ASP A 435 19.80 -0.50 -0.06
C ASP A 435 18.92 -1.32 -1.01
N GLU A 436 18.37 -2.43 -0.53
CA GLU A 436 17.43 -3.25 -1.30
C GLU A 436 16.10 -2.52 -1.51
N LEU A 437 15.57 -1.88 -0.47
CA LEU A 437 14.34 -1.10 -0.55
C LEU A 437 14.47 0.08 -1.53
N ILE A 438 15.60 0.79 -1.51
CA ILE A 438 15.88 1.88 -2.45
C ILE A 438 15.95 1.34 -3.88
N ALA A 439 16.68 0.24 -4.10
CA ALA A 439 16.82 -0.36 -5.43
C ALA A 439 15.47 -0.83 -6.01
N GLN A 440 14.62 -1.44 -5.18
CA GLN A 440 13.27 -1.84 -5.58
C GLN A 440 12.39 -0.62 -5.88
N THR A 441 12.43 0.39 -5.01
CA THR A 441 11.68 1.66 -5.19
C THR A 441 12.03 2.32 -6.52
N ARG A 442 13.32 2.45 -6.83
CA ARG A 442 13.79 3.04 -8.09
C ARG A 442 13.26 2.27 -9.30
N LYS A 443 13.40 0.95 -9.28
CA LYS A 443 12.91 0.10 -10.38
C LYS A 443 11.40 0.25 -10.58
N ASN A 444 10.64 0.33 -9.49
CA ASN A 444 9.18 0.40 -9.56
C ASN A 444 8.69 1.77 -10.04
N LEU A 445 9.33 2.86 -9.61
CA LEU A 445 9.05 4.20 -10.11
C LEU A 445 9.48 4.40 -11.58
N GLU A 446 10.57 3.77 -12.02
CA GLU A 446 10.96 3.73 -13.45
C GLU A 446 9.90 3.03 -14.31
N GLN A 447 9.23 2.02 -13.77
CA GLN A 447 8.15 1.29 -14.46
C GLN A 447 6.81 2.02 -14.41
N ASN A 448 6.68 3.06 -13.59
CA ASN A 448 5.45 3.82 -13.42
C ASN A 448 5.74 5.34 -13.38
N PRO A 449 6.19 5.94 -14.49
CA PRO A 449 6.49 7.37 -14.56
C PRO A 449 5.27 8.25 -14.23
N GLU A 450 4.05 7.77 -14.53
CA GLU A 450 2.81 8.48 -14.21
C GLU A 450 2.63 8.70 -12.71
N ALA A 451 3.09 7.78 -11.86
CA ALA A 451 3.06 7.97 -10.41
C ALA A 451 3.89 9.18 -9.95
N LEU A 452 4.86 9.62 -10.76
CA LEU A 452 5.67 10.81 -10.48
C LEU A 452 5.08 12.11 -11.08
N ARG A 453 4.03 12.00 -11.90
CA ARG A 453 3.38 13.13 -12.58
C ARG A 453 2.80 14.12 -11.61
N GLU A 454 2.04 13.63 -10.64
CA GLU A 454 1.41 14.47 -9.61
C GLU A 454 2.46 15.12 -8.70
N PHE A 455 3.60 14.48 -8.44
CA PHE A 455 4.69 15.13 -7.69
C PHE A 455 5.30 16.28 -8.50
N ALA A 456 5.61 16.03 -9.76
CA ALA A 456 6.23 17.02 -10.61
C ALA A 456 5.28 18.21 -10.87
N SER A 457 3.96 17.97 -10.96
CA SER A 457 2.94 19.03 -11.11
C SER A 457 2.76 19.87 -9.85
N LEU A 458 2.76 19.25 -8.66
CA LEU A 458 2.62 19.97 -7.39
C LEU A 458 3.82 20.87 -7.10
N ILE A 459 5.03 20.43 -7.45
CA ILE A 459 6.28 21.15 -7.19
C ILE A 459 6.44 22.35 -8.12
N THR A 460 5.86 22.28 -9.32
CA THR A 460 5.91 23.35 -10.33
C THR A 460 4.60 24.11 -10.46
N ASN A 461 3.63 23.89 -9.55
CA ASN A 461 2.28 24.44 -9.64
C ASN A 461 2.30 25.97 -9.72
N SER A 462 2.25 26.44 -10.96
CA SER A 462 2.27 27.84 -11.37
C SER A 462 1.10 28.13 -12.32
N THR A 463 0.12 27.22 -12.34
CA THR A 463 -1.17 27.36 -13.00
C THR A 463 -1.94 28.47 -12.31
N GLU A 464 -2.40 29.44 -13.09
CA GLU A 464 -3.17 30.59 -12.61
C GLU A 464 -4.32 30.81 -13.58
N GLY A 465 -5.55 30.92 -13.07
CA GLY A 465 -6.76 30.87 -13.91
C GLY A 465 -7.02 29.49 -14.49
N ASP A 466 -8.12 29.36 -15.25
CA ASP A 466 -8.60 28.10 -15.77
C ASP A 466 -8.54 28.14 -17.31
N ALA A 467 -7.36 27.89 -17.87
CA ALA A 467 -7.12 27.99 -19.31
C ALA A 467 -7.94 26.97 -20.13
N ASP A 468 -8.41 27.36 -21.31
CA ASP A 468 -9.01 26.49 -22.34
C ASP A 468 -8.03 26.15 -23.46
N PHE A 469 -7.05 27.02 -23.69
CA PHE A 469 -5.95 26.75 -24.60
C PHE A 469 -4.71 27.56 -24.24
N TYR A 470 -3.54 27.13 -24.69
CA TYR A 470 -2.27 27.82 -24.47
C TYR A 470 -1.41 27.91 -25.73
N TYR A 471 -0.48 28.87 -25.73
CA TYR A 471 0.38 29.17 -26.86
C TYR A 471 1.76 28.51 -26.73
N VAL A 472 2.14 27.75 -27.75
CA VAL A 472 3.43 27.08 -27.87
C VAL A 472 4.17 27.56 -29.12
N ARG A 473 5.48 27.78 -28.98
CA ARG A 473 6.35 28.11 -30.11
C ARG A 473 7.50 27.12 -30.24
N VAL A 474 7.51 26.39 -31.36
CA VAL A 474 8.61 25.47 -31.70
C VAL A 474 9.72 26.23 -32.42
N GLY A 475 10.90 26.25 -31.80
CA GLY A 475 12.10 26.92 -32.29
C GLY A 475 12.82 26.17 -33.41
N HIS A 476 13.96 26.71 -33.87
CA HIS A 476 14.76 26.10 -34.94
C HIS A 476 15.52 24.83 -34.50
N GLU A 477 15.52 24.55 -33.20
CA GLU A 477 16.10 23.33 -32.62
C GLU A 477 15.13 22.14 -32.67
N GLY A 478 13.83 22.39 -32.91
CA GLY A 478 12.82 21.36 -33.15
C GLY A 478 12.77 20.89 -34.61
N LEU A 479 12.01 19.81 -34.86
CA LEU A 479 11.83 19.23 -36.19
C LEU A 479 11.29 20.28 -37.17
N GLU A 480 11.86 20.36 -38.37
CA GLU A 480 11.51 21.40 -39.36
C GLU A 480 10.01 21.42 -39.71
N SER A 481 9.37 20.26 -39.69
CA SER A 481 7.92 20.09 -39.88
C SER A 481 7.07 20.73 -38.78
N GLU A 482 7.61 20.82 -37.57
CA GLU A 482 6.91 21.29 -36.36
C GLU A 482 7.19 22.77 -36.06
N GLN A 483 8.20 23.37 -36.69
CA GLN A 483 8.59 24.76 -36.41
C GLN A 483 7.45 25.74 -36.65
N GLY A 484 7.19 26.64 -35.70
CA GLY A 484 6.15 27.64 -35.87
C GLY A 484 5.47 28.02 -34.57
N ASP A 485 4.32 28.64 -34.73
CA ASP A 485 3.45 29.15 -33.68
C ASP A 485 2.21 28.27 -33.64
N TRP A 486 1.86 27.80 -32.46
CA TRP A 486 0.82 26.78 -32.26
C TRP A 486 -0.08 27.16 -31.09
N LEU A 487 -1.36 26.83 -31.20
CA LEU A 487 -2.27 26.78 -30.06
C LEU A 487 -2.54 25.32 -29.71
N PHE A 488 -2.45 25.02 -28.42
CA PHE A 488 -2.72 23.71 -27.84
C PHE A 488 -3.99 23.84 -27.02
N PHE A 489 -4.98 23.02 -27.32
CA PHE A 489 -6.22 22.93 -26.54
C PHE A 489 -5.94 22.09 -25.29
N VAL A 490 -6.43 22.52 -24.13
CA VAL A 490 -6.11 21.86 -22.85
C VAL A 490 -6.68 20.44 -22.76
N THR A 491 -6.03 19.58 -21.98
CA THR A 491 -6.54 18.25 -21.62
C THR A 491 -7.00 18.22 -20.16
N GLU A 492 -7.56 17.09 -19.71
CA GLU A 492 -7.92 16.88 -18.30
C GLU A 492 -6.71 17.06 -17.37
N ASP A 493 -5.52 16.77 -17.89
CA ASP A 493 -4.25 16.83 -17.20
C ASP A 493 -3.69 18.24 -17.00
N ASP A 494 -4.19 19.22 -17.73
CA ASP A 494 -3.83 20.63 -17.60
C ASP A 494 -4.66 21.37 -16.56
N LEU A 495 -5.75 20.74 -16.08
CA LEU A 495 -6.67 21.37 -15.14
C LEU A 495 -5.97 21.66 -13.82
N ARG A 496 -6.23 22.86 -13.29
CA ARG A 496 -5.74 23.26 -11.98
C ARG A 496 -6.27 22.30 -10.92
N LEU A 497 -5.41 21.91 -9.98
CA LEU A 497 -5.77 21.06 -8.85
C LEU A 497 -6.06 21.91 -7.60
N ASP A 498 -6.98 21.45 -6.76
CA ASP A 498 -7.26 21.99 -5.43
C ASP A 498 -6.25 21.47 -4.39
N ASP A 499 -6.42 21.91 -3.13
CA ASP A 499 -5.55 21.50 -2.01
C ASP A 499 -5.62 19.99 -1.71
N ASP A 500 -6.67 19.30 -2.16
CA ASP A 500 -6.87 17.85 -2.04
C ASP A 500 -6.33 17.08 -3.27
N GLY A 501 -5.70 17.77 -4.23
CA GLY A 501 -5.17 17.18 -5.45
C GLY A 501 -6.23 16.84 -6.50
N ARG A 502 -7.46 17.37 -6.39
CA ARG A 502 -8.54 17.13 -7.35
C ARG A 502 -8.67 18.27 -8.34
N PRO A 503 -9.07 18.03 -9.59
CA PRO A 503 -9.37 19.10 -10.54
C PRO A 503 -10.39 20.08 -9.96
N VAL A 504 -10.10 21.38 -10.03
CA VAL A 504 -11.00 22.46 -9.54
C VAL A 504 -12.29 22.56 -10.37
N ARG A 505 -12.29 21.96 -11.56
CA ARG A 505 -13.44 21.87 -12.48
C ARG A 505 -13.43 20.53 -13.20
N GLU A 506 -14.60 20.10 -13.69
CA GLU A 506 -14.76 18.90 -14.51
C GLU A 506 -14.28 19.18 -15.95
N TYR A 507 -13.68 18.18 -16.61
CA TYR A 507 -13.35 18.27 -18.03
C TYR A 507 -14.61 18.11 -18.91
N ALA A 508 -15.40 19.17 -19.06
CA ALA A 508 -16.74 19.14 -19.64
C ALA A 508 -16.82 19.52 -21.14
N TYR A 509 -15.70 19.56 -21.87
CA TYR A 509 -15.65 19.98 -23.27
C TYR A 509 -16.37 19.01 -24.23
N GLU A 510 -17.48 19.45 -24.83
CA GLU A 510 -18.26 18.61 -25.77
C GLU A 510 -17.53 18.37 -27.12
N ARG A 511 -16.74 19.34 -27.57
CA ARG A 511 -15.98 19.25 -28.83
C ARG A 511 -14.59 19.87 -28.67
N PRO A 512 -13.63 19.17 -28.03
CA PRO A 512 -12.29 19.69 -27.83
C PRO A 512 -11.58 19.96 -29.16
N GLY A 513 -10.79 21.03 -29.20
CA GLY A 513 -9.99 21.45 -30.35
C GLY A 513 -10.43 22.76 -31.02
N PHE A 514 -9.86 23.02 -32.20
CA PHE A 514 -10.07 24.27 -32.95
C PHE A 514 -10.75 24.00 -34.30
N PHE A 515 -11.65 24.89 -34.71
CA PHE A 515 -12.49 24.73 -35.90
C PHE A 515 -12.36 25.92 -36.86
N ALA A 516 -12.50 25.67 -38.16
CA ALA A 516 -12.44 26.71 -39.20
C ALA A 516 -13.79 27.42 -39.45
N ASP A 517 -14.88 26.92 -38.87
CA ASP A 517 -16.21 27.46 -39.08
C ASP A 517 -16.99 27.61 -37.77
N ARG A 518 -17.91 28.57 -37.75
CA ARG A 518 -18.75 28.90 -36.59
C ARG A 518 -19.69 27.77 -36.15
N GLY A 519 -19.99 26.80 -37.02
CA GLY A 519 -20.82 25.64 -36.67
C GLY A 519 -20.04 24.54 -35.93
N LEU A 520 -18.72 24.68 -35.83
CA LEU A 520 -17.81 23.67 -35.28
C LEU A 520 -17.93 22.33 -36.01
N ASP A 521 -18.08 22.39 -37.34
CA ASP A 521 -18.23 21.22 -38.20
C ASP A 521 -16.90 20.81 -38.87
N ALA A 522 -15.97 21.76 -39.05
CA ALA A 522 -14.68 21.59 -39.72
C ALA A 522 -13.52 21.78 -38.72
N LYS A 523 -13.21 20.72 -37.96
CA LYS A 523 -12.05 20.67 -37.08
C LYS A 523 -10.75 20.84 -37.88
N VAL A 524 -9.88 21.74 -37.43
CA VAL A 524 -8.55 22.01 -38.01
C VAL A 524 -7.40 21.68 -37.06
N SER A 525 -7.70 21.42 -35.78
CA SER A 525 -6.72 20.86 -34.85
C SER A 525 -6.49 19.37 -35.07
N SER A 526 -5.37 18.86 -34.58
CA SER A 526 -5.03 17.44 -34.61
C SER A 526 -4.12 17.03 -33.45
N LEU A 527 -4.04 15.73 -33.17
CA LEU A 527 -3.13 15.10 -32.20
C LEU A 527 -1.73 14.80 -32.80
N GLU A 528 -1.32 15.52 -33.84
CA GLU A 528 0.02 15.32 -34.40
C GLU A 528 1.11 15.65 -33.37
N SER A 529 2.21 14.90 -33.41
CA SER A 529 3.37 15.15 -32.55
C SER A 529 3.95 16.53 -32.84
N VAL A 530 4.04 17.37 -31.81
CA VAL A 530 4.65 18.70 -31.88
C VAL A 530 5.41 18.91 -30.57
N ASP A 531 6.72 19.11 -30.64
CA ASP A 531 7.58 19.29 -29.45
C ASP A 531 7.48 18.11 -28.46
N GLY A 532 7.28 16.89 -28.98
CA GLY A 532 7.17 15.65 -28.19
C GLY A 532 5.77 15.35 -27.64
N ASP A 533 4.88 16.34 -27.59
CA ASP A 533 3.50 16.15 -27.14
C ASP A 533 2.68 15.35 -28.16
N VAL A 534 1.80 14.46 -27.73
CA VAL A 534 0.85 13.71 -28.59
C VAL A 534 -0.60 13.71 -28.09
N GLU A 535 -0.87 14.36 -26.96
CA GLU A 535 -2.14 14.27 -26.25
C GLU A 535 -3.08 15.45 -26.55
N HIS A 536 -2.52 16.62 -26.84
CA HIS A 536 -3.29 17.85 -27.02
C HIS A 536 -3.79 18.01 -28.46
N GLU A 537 -4.97 18.60 -28.63
CA GLU A 537 -5.46 19.04 -29.94
C GLU A 537 -4.73 20.34 -30.34
N LYS A 538 -3.99 20.31 -31.46
CA LYS A 538 -3.08 21.39 -31.85
C LYS A 538 -3.39 21.98 -33.21
N VAL A 539 -3.26 23.29 -33.33
CA VAL A 539 -3.36 23.99 -34.61
C VAL A 539 -2.20 24.95 -34.79
N ARG A 540 -1.57 24.91 -35.97
CA ARG A 540 -0.53 25.88 -36.37
C ARG A 540 -1.22 27.16 -36.81
N ILE A 541 -0.73 28.29 -36.31
CA ILE A 541 -1.36 29.59 -36.51
C ILE A 541 -0.46 30.58 -37.25
N GLN A 542 -1.09 31.52 -37.95
CA GLN A 542 -0.49 32.68 -38.61
C GLN A 542 -1.34 33.93 -38.33
N PRO A 543 -0.72 35.13 -38.31
CA PRO A 543 -1.48 36.38 -38.25
C PRO A 543 -2.55 36.45 -39.34
N GLY A 544 -3.78 36.74 -38.94
CA GLY A 544 -4.97 36.79 -39.78
C GLY A 544 -5.82 35.51 -39.79
N ASP A 545 -5.35 34.43 -39.17
CA ASP A 545 -6.16 33.22 -39.00
C ASP A 545 -7.37 33.49 -38.09
N VAL A 546 -8.48 32.81 -38.38
CA VAL A 546 -9.71 32.85 -37.60
C VAL A 546 -10.08 31.43 -37.23
N LEU A 547 -10.25 31.19 -35.93
CA LEU A 547 -10.57 29.89 -35.35
C LEU A 547 -11.83 30.01 -34.49
N TYR A 548 -12.53 28.89 -34.33
CA TYR A 548 -13.72 28.76 -33.50
C TYR A 548 -13.52 27.65 -32.48
N ILE A 549 -14.03 27.86 -31.26
CA ILE A 549 -13.79 27.00 -30.10
C ILE A 549 -15.02 26.98 -29.16
N LEU A 550 -15.13 25.92 -28.37
CA LEU A 550 -16.03 25.77 -27.22
C LEU A 550 -15.24 25.85 -25.92
N ASP A 551 -15.74 26.60 -24.94
CA ASP A 551 -15.30 26.46 -23.55
C ASP A 551 -15.94 25.24 -22.86
N ASP A 552 -15.62 25.03 -21.59
CA ASP A 552 -16.14 23.94 -20.76
C ASP A 552 -17.60 24.14 -20.31
N GLU A 553 -18.12 25.37 -20.39
CA GLU A 553 -19.54 25.68 -20.17
C GLU A 553 -20.39 25.56 -21.45
N GLY A 554 -19.78 25.24 -22.59
CA GLY A 554 -20.46 25.08 -23.87
C GLY A 554 -20.70 26.38 -24.63
N GLN A 555 -20.03 27.49 -24.26
CA GLN A 555 -20.12 28.78 -24.94
C GLN A 555 -19.18 28.83 -26.14
N HIS A 556 -19.61 29.49 -27.23
CA HIS A 556 -18.82 29.60 -28.44
C HIS A 556 -18.00 30.89 -28.49
N TYR A 557 -16.75 30.77 -28.95
CA TYR A 557 -15.86 31.91 -29.16
C TYR A 557 -15.25 31.90 -30.57
N GLU A 558 -15.02 33.09 -31.10
CA GLU A 558 -14.17 33.34 -32.26
C GLU A 558 -12.81 33.85 -31.75
N ILE A 559 -11.73 33.22 -32.21
CA ILE A 559 -10.35 33.63 -31.96
C ILE A 559 -9.79 34.19 -33.27
N ARG A 560 -9.35 35.45 -33.27
CA ARG A 560 -8.59 36.04 -34.37
C ARG A 560 -7.14 36.18 -33.98
N VAL A 561 -6.25 35.59 -34.77
CA VAL A 561 -4.81 35.67 -34.53
C VAL A 561 -4.28 37.00 -35.06
N GLY A 562 -3.82 37.85 -34.14
CA GLY A 562 -3.25 39.16 -34.44
C GLY A 562 -1.79 39.11 -34.92
N ASP A 563 -1.25 40.30 -35.21
CA ASP A 563 0.17 40.47 -35.48
C ASP A 563 1.01 40.13 -34.24
N LYS A 564 2.21 39.56 -34.46
CA LYS A 564 3.07 39.16 -33.35
C LYS A 564 3.72 40.38 -32.67
N PRO A 565 3.47 40.63 -31.36
CA PRO A 565 4.14 41.71 -30.63
C PRO A 565 5.65 41.49 -30.50
N GLY A 566 6.09 40.24 -30.58
CA GLY A 566 7.49 39.84 -30.52
C GLY A 566 7.69 38.39 -30.95
N ARG A 567 8.94 37.92 -30.93
CA ARG A 567 9.26 36.54 -31.35
C ARG A 567 8.46 35.52 -30.54
N SER A 568 8.48 35.59 -29.23
CA SER A 568 7.80 34.60 -28.38
C SER A 568 6.40 35.04 -27.92
N TRP A 569 5.74 35.91 -28.68
CA TRP A 569 4.43 36.45 -28.33
C TRP A 569 3.44 36.24 -29.47
N VAL A 570 2.18 36.03 -29.13
CA VAL A 570 1.06 36.10 -30.06
C VAL A 570 -0.03 36.97 -29.45
N SER A 571 -0.65 37.79 -30.28
CA SER A 571 -1.86 38.53 -29.91
C SER A 571 -3.04 37.74 -30.43
N VAL A 572 -4.07 37.55 -29.60
CA VAL A 572 -5.34 36.94 -30.02
C VAL A 572 -6.49 37.82 -29.56
N ASP A 573 -7.40 38.13 -30.48
CA ASP A 573 -8.65 38.81 -30.16
C ASP A 573 -9.72 37.75 -30.01
N VAL A 574 -10.39 37.70 -28.86
CA VAL A 574 -11.36 36.67 -28.53
C VAL A 574 -12.73 37.31 -28.35
N THR A 575 -13.69 36.86 -29.16
CA THR A 575 -15.06 37.35 -29.16
C THR A 575 -16.03 36.23 -28.78
N ARG A 576 -16.86 36.45 -27.75
CA ARG A 576 -17.96 35.53 -27.39
C ARG A 576 -19.09 35.62 -28.42
N LEU A 577 -19.58 34.49 -28.93
CA LEU A 577 -20.54 34.44 -30.04
C LEU A 577 -21.99 34.18 -29.62
N ASP A 578 -22.22 33.53 -28.48
CA ASP A 578 -23.55 33.24 -27.92
C ASP A 578 -23.60 33.16 -26.39
#